data_AF-A0A3M5E5B2-F1
#
_entry.id   AF-A0A3M5E5B2-F1
#
_cell.length_a   1.000
_cell.length_b   1.000
_cell.length_c   1.000
_cell.angle_alpha   90.00
_cell.angle_beta   90.00
_cell.angle_gamma   90.00
#
_symmetry.space_group_name_H-M   'P 1'
#
loop_
_entity.id
_entity.type
_entity.pdbx_description
1 polymer ?
#
loop_
_entity_poly.entity_id
_entity_poly.type
_entity_poly.pdbx_seq_one_letter_code
_entity_poly.pdbx_strand_id
1 'polypeptide(L)'
;DEQVGAAPVAAVAAPAPRASGEIANREDVLRQLDRLLEYYVRHEPSSPVPVLLKRAKTLVTADFAEIVRNLIPDGISQFETLRGPESE
;
A
#
# COMPACT_ATOMS: atom_id res chain seq x y z
N ASP A 1 21.16 -48.21 -25.74
CA ASP A 1 20.58 -47.67 -24.50
C ASP A 1 21.71 -47.13 -23.65
N GLU A 2 21.74 -45.90 -23.17
CA GLU A 2 20.67 -44.96 -22.83
C GLU A 2 21.27 -43.55 -22.89
N GLN A 3 20.72 -42.66 -23.72
CA GLN A 3 21.14 -41.26 -23.81
C GLN A 3 20.24 -40.47 -22.86
N VAL A 4 20.72 -40.23 -21.64
CA VAL A 4 20.00 -39.45 -20.63
C VAL A 4 19.93 -38.00 -21.10
N GLY A 5 18.77 -37.61 -21.63
CA GLY A 5 18.49 -36.24 -22.05
C GLY A 5 18.44 -35.30 -20.84
N ALA A 6 19.47 -34.47 -20.69
CA ALA A 6 19.45 -33.36 -19.74
C ALA A 6 18.46 -32.30 -20.22
N ALA A 7 17.35 -32.15 -19.49
CA ALA A 7 16.40 -31.06 -19.73
C ALA A 7 17.06 -29.70 -19.45
N PRO A 8 16.78 -28.66 -20.26
CA PRO A 8 17.39 -27.36 -20.07
C PRO A 8 16.80 -26.72 -18.80
N VAL A 9 17.68 -26.35 -17.87
CA VAL A 9 17.35 -25.48 -16.74
C VAL A 9 16.97 -24.12 -17.30
N ALA A 10 15.70 -23.76 -17.19
CA ALA A 10 15.21 -22.45 -17.59
C ALA A 10 15.89 -21.36 -16.76
N ALA A 11 16.69 -20.52 -17.41
CA ALA A 11 17.31 -19.36 -16.79
C ALA A 11 16.21 -18.40 -16.31
N VAL A 12 16.20 -18.09 -15.01
CA VAL A 12 15.30 -17.09 -14.43
C VAL A 12 15.73 -15.73 -14.96
N ALA A 13 14.95 -15.16 -15.88
CA ALA A 13 15.21 -13.84 -16.42
C ALA A 13 15.09 -12.77 -15.32
N ALA A 14 16.07 -11.88 -15.24
CA ALA A 14 16.03 -10.76 -14.30
C ALA A 14 14.87 -9.80 -14.66
N PRO A 15 14.19 -9.21 -13.66
CA PRO A 15 13.07 -8.31 -13.91
C PRO A 15 13.55 -7.06 -14.66
N ALA A 16 12.80 -6.66 -15.69
CA ALA A 16 13.06 -5.46 -16.47
C ALA A 16 12.96 -4.19 -15.59
N PRO A 17 13.70 -3.11 -15.94
CA PRO A 17 13.60 -1.85 -15.22
C PRO A 17 12.18 -1.27 -15.31
N ARG A 18 11.64 -0.85 -14.15
CA ARG A 18 10.29 -0.27 -14.04
C ARG A 18 10.20 1.12 -14.65
N ALA A 19 9.03 1.44 -15.18
CA ALA A 19 8.77 2.77 -15.72
C ALA A 19 8.76 3.82 -14.60
N SER A 20 9.19 5.05 -14.90
CA SER A 20 9.16 6.14 -13.92
C SER A 20 7.71 6.45 -13.55
N GLY A 21 7.40 6.38 -12.24
CA GLY A 21 6.04 6.57 -11.74
C GLY A 21 5.23 5.29 -11.57
N GLU A 22 5.77 4.13 -11.96
CA GLU A 22 5.14 2.84 -11.70
C GLU A 22 5.02 2.59 -10.19
N ILE A 23 3.85 2.13 -9.75
CA ILE A 23 3.58 1.78 -8.35
C ILE A 23 3.51 0.26 -8.27
N ALA A 24 4.54 -0.35 -7.67
CA ALA A 24 4.63 -1.80 -7.53
C ALA A 24 4.47 -2.27 -6.08
N ASN A 25 4.63 -1.38 -5.11
CA ASN A 25 4.52 -1.71 -3.70
C ASN A 25 3.99 -0.52 -2.87
N ARG A 26 3.77 -0.77 -1.58
CA ARG A 26 3.26 0.22 -0.62
C ARG A 26 4.17 1.44 -0.48
N GLU A 27 5.48 1.26 -0.55
CA GLU A 27 6.46 2.36 -0.42
C GLU A 27 6.40 3.29 -1.64
N ASP A 28 6.15 2.73 -2.84
CA ASP A 28 5.89 3.53 -4.05
C ASP A 28 4.68 4.44 -3.86
N VAL A 29 3.58 3.93 -3.28
CA VAL A 29 2.38 4.73 -2.98
C VAL A 29 2.73 5.91 -2.07
N LEU A 30 3.47 5.67 -0.97
CA LEU A 30 3.88 6.72 -0.05
C LEU A 30 4.72 7.80 -0.75
N ARG A 31 5.67 7.39 -1.59
CA ARG A 31 6.49 8.32 -2.37
C ARG A 31 5.67 9.17 -3.33
N GLN A 32 4.68 8.59 -4.01
CA GLN A 32 3.82 9.37 -4.91
C GLN A 32 2.94 10.36 -4.14
N LEU A 33 2.39 9.95 -2.98
CA LEU A 33 1.62 10.86 -2.12
C LEU A 33 2.46 12.04 -1.63
N ASP A 34 3.73 11.82 -1.31
CA ASP A 34 4.64 12.91 -0.93
C ASP A 34 4.91 13.89 -2.07
N ARG A 35 5.11 13.38 -3.29
CA ARG A 35 5.28 14.24 -4.48
C ARG A 35 4.02 15.07 -4.76
N LEU A 36 2.84 14.47 -4.59
CA LEU A 36 1.58 15.19 -4.74
C LEU A 36 1.44 16.29 -3.67
N LEU A 37 1.72 15.97 -2.40
CA LEU A 37 1.69 16.96 -1.32
C LEU A 37 2.64 18.13 -1.58
N GLU A 38 3.85 17.85 -2.04
CA GLU A 38 4.85 18.87 -2.36
C GLU A 38 4.39 19.79 -3.50
N TYR A 39 3.73 19.24 -4.53
CA TYR A 39 3.12 20.04 -5.60
C TYR A 39 2.09 21.03 -5.04
N TYR A 40 1.14 20.56 -4.23
CA TYR A 40 0.09 21.44 -3.70
C TYR A 40 0.64 22.52 -2.76
N VAL A 41 1.64 22.22 -1.95
CA VAL A 41 2.29 23.23 -1.09
C VAL A 41 2.87 24.38 -1.93
N ARG A 42 3.42 24.09 -3.10
CA ARG A 42 4.07 25.10 -3.97
C ARG A 42 3.08 25.85 -4.85
N HIS A 43 2.08 25.16 -5.38
CA HIS A 43 1.22 25.69 -6.44
C HIS A 43 -0.18 26.09 -5.97
N GLU A 44 -0.71 25.43 -4.94
CA GLU A 44 -2.09 25.63 -4.48
C GLU A 44 -2.21 25.50 -2.94
N PRO A 45 -1.54 26.35 -2.15
CA PRO A 45 -1.45 26.21 -0.70
C PRO A 45 -2.80 26.33 0.02
N SER A 46 -3.78 27.01 -0.59
CA SER A 46 -5.14 27.17 -0.06
C SER A 46 -6.09 26.03 -0.46
N SER A 47 -5.61 25.04 -1.21
CA SER A 47 -6.42 23.90 -1.64
C SER A 47 -6.81 23.01 -0.45
N PRO A 48 -8.02 22.41 -0.44
CA PRO A 48 -8.39 21.41 0.57
C PRO A 48 -7.73 20.04 0.33
N VAL A 49 -7.17 19.80 -0.86
CA VAL A 49 -6.64 18.49 -1.27
C VAL A 49 -5.50 17.97 -0.38
N PRO A 50 -4.51 18.79 0.06
CA PRO A 50 -3.45 18.32 0.95
C PRO A 50 -3.93 17.68 2.24
N VAL A 51 -5.06 18.15 2.80
CA VAL A 51 -5.64 17.58 4.03
C VAL A 51 -6.10 16.13 3.78
N LEU A 52 -6.74 15.90 2.64
CA LEU A 52 -7.22 14.56 2.24
C LEU A 52 -6.07 13.62 1.90
N LEU A 53 -5.03 14.12 1.21
CA LEU A 53 -3.84 13.33 0.88
C LEU A 53 -3.05 12.92 2.12
N LYS A 54 -2.93 13.79 3.12
CA LYS A 54 -2.31 13.44 4.41
C LYS A 54 -3.06 12.31 5.12
N ARG A 55 -4.40 12.37 5.13
CA ARG A 55 -5.25 11.29 5.67
C ARG A 55 -5.05 9.99 4.90
N ALA A 56 -5.08 10.04 3.57
CA ALA A 56 -4.82 8.88 2.72
C ALA A 56 -3.44 8.28 3.01
N LYS A 57 -2.40 9.11 3.17
CA LYS A 57 -1.04 8.66 3.49
C LYS A 57 -0.99 7.89 4.81
N THR A 58 -1.65 8.36 5.87
CA THR A 58 -1.75 7.63 7.14
C THR A 58 -2.41 6.26 6.96
N LEU A 59 -3.47 6.18 6.17
CA LEU A 59 -4.21 4.95 5.93
C LEU A 59 -3.43 3.89 5.15
N VAL A 60 -2.43 4.27 4.36
CA VAL A 60 -1.60 3.34 3.57
C VAL A 60 -0.80 2.37 4.46
N THR A 61 -0.40 2.82 5.65
CA THR A 61 0.34 2.02 6.64
C THR A 61 -0.51 1.60 7.83
N ALA A 62 -1.74 2.10 7.92
CA ALA A 62 -2.63 1.83 9.03
C ALA A 62 -2.99 0.34 9.10
N ASP A 63 -3.00 -0.20 10.32
CA ASP A 63 -3.58 -1.51 10.55
C ASP A 63 -5.11 -1.45 10.39
N PHE A 64 -5.74 -2.61 10.17
CA PHE A 64 -7.19 -2.68 9.96
C PHE A 64 -7.99 -2.03 11.11
N ALA A 65 -7.49 -2.07 12.35
CA ALA A 65 -8.15 -1.46 13.50
C ALA A 65 -8.03 0.08 13.52
N GLU A 66 -6.94 0.65 13.02
CA GLU A 66 -6.79 2.08 12.76
C GLU A 66 -7.69 2.54 11.62
N ILE A 67 -7.86 1.73 10.57
CA ILE A 67 -8.82 2.01 9.49
C ILE A 67 -10.24 2.06 10.07
N VAL A 68 -10.66 1.06 10.86
CA VAL A 68 -11.98 1.02 11.51
C VAL A 68 -12.19 2.23 12.44
N ARG A 69 -11.19 2.58 13.27
CA ARG A 69 -11.24 3.79 14.12
C ARG A 69 -11.40 5.09 13.34
N ASN A 70 -10.76 5.20 12.18
CA ASN A 70 -10.86 6.39 11.33
C ASN A 70 -12.18 6.44 10.52
N LEU A 71 -12.78 5.30 10.18
CA LEU A 71 -13.98 5.23 9.34
C LEU A 71 -15.28 5.21 10.14
N ILE A 72 -15.31 4.52 11.29
CA ILE A 72 -16.51 4.34 12.13
C ILE A 72 -16.08 4.47 13.59
N PRO A 73 -16.11 5.67 14.18
CA PRO A 73 -15.73 5.90 15.58
C PRO A 73 -16.51 5.00 16.56
N ASP A 74 -17.78 4.72 16.24
CA ASP A 74 -18.68 3.87 17.03
C ASP A 74 -18.62 2.37 16.67
N GLY A 75 -17.79 1.98 15.68
CA GLY A 75 -17.72 0.63 15.12
C GLY A 75 -16.83 -0.34 15.90
N ILE A 76 -16.07 0.13 16.89
CA ILE A 76 -15.18 -0.72 17.70
C ILE A 76 -15.97 -1.80 18.45
N SER A 77 -17.14 -1.47 18.99
CA SER A 77 -17.97 -2.45 19.72
C SER A 77 -18.48 -3.57 18.81
N GLN A 78 -18.79 -3.28 17.55
CA GLN A 78 -19.13 -4.29 16.54
C GLN A 78 -17.91 -5.08 16.04
N PHE A 79 -16.74 -4.45 16.02
CA PHE A 79 -15.47 -5.11 15.69
C PHE A 79 -15.08 -6.18 16.72
N GLU A 80 -15.17 -5.88 18.01
CA GLU A 80 -14.94 -6.87 19.09
C GLU A 80 -15.89 -8.08 18.97
N THR A 81 -17.10 -7.85 18.46
CA THR A 81 -18.09 -8.92 18.20
C THR A 81 -17.72 -9.78 16.98
N LEU A 82 -17.10 -9.18 15.94
CA LEU A 82 -16.70 -9.87 14.70
C LEU A 82 -15.35 -10.59 14.81
N ARG A 83 -14.42 -10.10 15.63
CA ARG A 83 -13.07 -10.70 15.77
C ARG A 83 -13.09 -12.07 16.44
N GLY A 84 -14.18 -12.42 17.12
CA GLY A 84 -14.27 -13.61 17.97
C GLY A 84 -13.38 -13.47 19.23
N PRO A 85 -13.63 -14.28 20.28
CA PRO A 85 -12.78 -14.28 21.46
C PRO A 85 -11.33 -14.64 21.08
N GLU A 86 -10.34 -14.05 21.77
CA GLU A 86 -8.94 -14.44 21.62
C GLU A 86 -8.85 -15.97 21.75
N SER A 87 -8.45 -16.62 20.67
CA SER A 87 -8.12 -18.05 20.73
C SER A 87 -6.75 -18.16 21.38
N GLU A 88 -6.73 -18.75 22.57
CA GLU A 88 -5.51 -19.10 23.32
C GLU A 88 -4.56 -19.99 22.51
#